data_AF-A0A932WTP1-F1
#
_entry.id   AF-A0A932WTP1-F1
#
_cell.length_a   1.000
_cell.length_b   1.000
_cell.length_c   1.000
_cell.angle_alpha   90.00
_cell.angle_beta   90.00
_cell.angle_gamma   90.00
#
_symmetry.space_group_name_H-M   'P 1'
#
loop_
_entity.id
_entity.type
_entity.pdbx_description
1 polymer ?
#
loop_
_entity_poly.entity_id
_entity_poly.type
_entity_poly.pdbx_seq_one_letter_code
_entity_poly.pdbx_strand_id
1 'polypeptide(L)'
;FILNDFSFVALGVLLICLFLYCSKNSRFVQNSNNYILLSFTMIMPLGYLFMHIEPRFVWTVYLIIIILSGVLLTMLKDVQWMTPALFVLICIIVFSSFCLYPINQLQDQRYKGQDAYDIYAAFKKRNIHGTFVANSSTNNEEAKLKIFAYLSKSHFIITHPAITEEEILQVIKYYQANYYIMYYTSSYEKEGMLHSTVAKNAADVLIDVSPGVIVFRFK
;
A
#
# COMPACT_ATOMS: atom_id res chain seq x y z
N PHE A 1 -3.62 4.68 14.81
CA PHE A 1 -3.51 4.33 13.37
C PHE A 1 -3.94 2.89 13.11
N ILE A 2 -3.35 1.87 13.76
CA ILE A 2 -3.64 0.45 13.47
C ILE A 2 -5.12 0.05 13.74
N LEU A 3 -5.78 0.66 14.74
CA LEU A 3 -7.19 0.35 15.07
C LEU A 3 -8.22 0.77 13.99
N ASN A 4 -7.90 1.76 13.15
CA ASN A 4 -8.81 2.17 12.08
C ASN A 4 -8.86 1.17 10.93
N ASP A 5 -7.85 0.32 10.81
CA ASP A 5 -7.83 -0.69 9.76
C ASP A 5 -8.75 -1.85 10.14
N PHE A 6 -8.91 -2.13 11.45
CA PHE A 6 -9.68 -3.29 11.93
C PHE A 6 -11.18 -3.11 11.79
N SER A 7 -11.86 -4.21 11.41
CA SER A 7 -13.32 -4.32 11.52
C SER A 7 -13.75 -3.98 12.95
N PHE A 8 -14.82 -3.20 13.10
CA PHE A 8 -15.39 -2.89 14.43
C PHE A 8 -15.74 -4.16 15.23
N VAL A 9 -16.09 -5.25 14.53
CA VAL A 9 -16.37 -6.56 15.14
C VAL A 9 -15.09 -7.21 15.68
N ALA A 10 -13.94 -6.99 15.04
CA ALA A 10 -12.67 -7.57 15.47
C ALA A 10 -12.31 -7.17 16.90
N LEU A 11 -12.52 -5.91 17.26
CA LEU A 11 -12.29 -5.43 18.63
C LEU A 11 -13.27 -6.07 19.63
N GLY A 12 -14.54 -6.20 19.27
CA GLY A 12 -15.54 -6.89 20.09
C GLY A 12 -15.18 -8.36 20.34
N VAL A 13 -14.75 -9.07 19.28
CA VAL A 13 -14.28 -10.47 19.37
C VAL A 13 -13.08 -10.58 20.31
N LEU A 14 -12.09 -9.69 20.20
CA LEU A 14 -10.93 -9.69 21.09
C LEU A 14 -11.32 -9.45 22.55
N LEU A 15 -12.22 -8.49 22.82
CA LEU A 15 -12.70 -8.21 24.17
C LEU A 15 -13.47 -9.39 24.76
N ILE A 16 -14.36 -10.03 23.98
CA ILE A 16 -15.10 -11.21 24.43
C ILE A 16 -14.14 -12.37 24.71
N CYS A 17 -13.18 -12.64 23.82
CA CYS A 17 -12.18 -13.67 24.04
C CYS A 17 -11.33 -13.40 25.29
N LEU A 18 -10.93 -12.15 25.52
CA LEU A 18 -10.16 -11.75 26.71
C LEU A 18 -11.00 -11.88 27.99
N PHE A 19 -12.27 -11.51 27.96
CA PHE A 19 -13.20 -11.74 29.07
C PHE A 19 -13.34 -13.23 29.39
N LEU A 20 -13.59 -14.06 28.37
CA LEU A 20 -13.71 -15.52 28.53
C LEU A 20 -12.41 -16.15 29.05
N TYR A 21 -11.26 -15.60 28.67
CA TYR A 21 -9.95 -15.98 29.18
C TYR A 21 -9.81 -15.67 30.67
N CYS A 22 -10.12 -14.43 31.08
CA CYS A 22 -10.09 -14.01 32.48
C CYS A 22 -11.08 -14.79 33.36
N SER A 23 -12.20 -15.24 32.78
CA SER A 23 -13.26 -15.93 33.52
C SER A 23 -12.85 -17.32 34.05
N LYS A 24 -11.70 -17.90 33.64
CA LYS A 24 -11.09 -19.20 34.03
C LYS A 24 -11.98 -20.47 33.98
N ASN A 25 -13.30 -20.34 34.02
CA ASN A 25 -14.29 -21.41 34.06
C ASN A 25 -15.08 -21.51 32.74
N SER A 26 -14.61 -20.86 31.68
CA SER A 26 -15.25 -20.92 30.37
C SER A 26 -14.81 -22.18 29.63
N ARG A 27 -15.74 -22.80 28.88
CA ARG A 27 -15.42 -23.89 27.93
C ARG A 27 -14.34 -23.47 26.91
N PHE A 28 -14.16 -22.15 26.72
CA PHE A 28 -13.17 -21.56 25.83
C PHE A 28 -11.74 -21.85 26.32
N VAL A 29 -11.48 -21.68 27.63
CA VAL A 29 -10.15 -21.88 28.24
C VAL A 29 -9.83 -23.37 28.42
N GLN A 30 -10.84 -24.23 28.55
CA GLN A 30 -10.64 -25.68 28.67
C GLN A 30 -10.07 -26.32 27.39
N ASN A 31 -10.24 -25.67 26.23
CA ASN A 31 -9.65 -26.13 24.97
C ASN A 31 -8.26 -25.49 24.76
N SER A 32 -7.21 -26.31 24.84
CA SER A 32 -5.82 -25.87 24.68
C SER A 32 -5.56 -25.15 23.36
N ASN A 33 -6.25 -25.53 22.27
CA ASN A 33 -6.09 -24.89 20.96
C ASN A 33 -6.61 -23.44 20.97
N ASN A 34 -7.73 -23.18 21.63
CA ASN A 34 -8.31 -21.83 21.73
C ASN A 34 -7.42 -20.92 22.57
N TYR A 35 -6.81 -21.48 23.63
CA TYR A 35 -5.83 -20.79 24.46
C TYR A 35 -4.61 -20.36 23.63
N ILE A 36 -4.00 -21.30 22.89
CA ILE A 36 -2.84 -21.02 22.02
C ILE A 36 -3.20 -19.96 20.98
N LEU A 37 -4.38 -20.07 20.35
CA LEU A 37 -4.83 -19.14 19.33
C LEU A 37 -4.97 -17.71 19.90
N LEU A 38 -5.60 -17.56 21.07
CA LEU A 38 -5.75 -16.26 21.72
C LEU A 38 -4.39 -15.68 22.15
N SER A 39 -3.52 -16.50 22.77
CA SER A 39 -2.18 -16.07 23.16
C SER A 39 -1.38 -15.58 21.95
N PHE A 40 -1.44 -16.32 20.83
CA PHE A 40 -0.77 -15.92 19.60
C PHE A 40 -1.33 -14.61 19.04
N THR A 41 -2.66 -14.42 19.10
CA THR A 41 -3.31 -13.17 18.67
C THR A 41 -2.85 -11.95 19.47
N MET A 42 -2.50 -12.13 20.75
CA MET A 42 -2.02 -11.04 21.61
C MET A 42 -0.51 -10.79 21.47
N ILE A 43 0.28 -11.86 21.34
CA ILE A 43 1.74 -11.77 21.22
C ILE A 43 2.15 -11.16 19.88
N MET A 44 1.43 -11.47 18.80
CA MET A 44 1.84 -11.03 17.45
C MET A 44 1.83 -9.49 17.31
N PRO A 45 0.76 -8.77 17.71
CA PRO A 45 0.75 -7.30 17.76
C PRO A 45 1.80 -6.70 18.71
N LEU A 46 2.12 -7.38 19.82
CA LEU A 46 3.19 -6.97 20.72
C LEU A 46 4.56 -7.01 20.04
N GLY A 47 4.83 -8.04 19.23
CA GLY A 47 6.03 -8.08 18.39
C GLY A 47 6.09 -6.93 17.39
N TYR A 48 4.94 -6.53 16.85
CA TYR A 48 4.84 -5.38 15.94
C TYR A 48 5.05 -4.02 16.63
N LEU A 49 4.84 -3.89 17.94
CA LEU A 49 5.14 -2.63 18.65
C LEU A 49 6.64 -2.33 18.72
N PHE A 50 7.48 -3.37 18.72
CA PHE A 50 8.94 -3.21 18.85
C PHE A 50 9.66 -2.96 17.53
N MET A 51 8.98 -3.10 16.39
CA MET A 51 9.57 -2.91 15.07
C MET A 51 8.73 -1.90 14.28
N HIS A 52 9.38 -0.94 13.61
CA HIS A 52 8.69 -0.03 12.71
C HIS A 52 8.28 -0.79 11.43
N ILE A 53 7.19 -1.55 11.53
CA ILE A 53 6.77 -2.53 10.53
C ILE A 53 5.70 -1.94 9.60
N GLU A 54 5.85 -2.24 8.31
CA GLU A 54 4.90 -1.86 7.28
C GLU A 54 3.52 -2.52 7.51
N PRO A 55 2.41 -1.85 7.18
CA PRO A 55 1.04 -2.37 7.39
C PRO A 55 0.78 -3.76 6.78
N ARG A 56 1.55 -4.16 5.76
CA ARG A 56 1.41 -5.44 5.07
C ARG A 56 1.54 -6.66 5.98
N PHE A 57 2.17 -6.55 7.14
CA PHE A 57 2.37 -7.69 8.04
C PHE A 57 1.18 -7.92 8.99
N VAL A 58 0.23 -7.00 9.08
CA VAL A 58 -0.94 -7.10 9.98
C VAL A 58 -2.00 -8.09 9.46
N TRP A 59 -1.95 -8.46 8.17
CA TRP A 59 -2.92 -9.38 7.53
C TRP A 59 -3.05 -10.74 8.24
N THR A 60 -1.97 -11.28 8.80
CA THR A 60 -2.01 -12.54 9.54
C THR A 60 -2.91 -12.43 10.78
N VAL A 61 -2.92 -11.26 11.45
CA VAL A 61 -3.76 -11.03 12.63
C VAL A 61 -5.24 -11.11 12.24
N TYR A 62 -5.62 -10.62 11.06
CA TYR A 62 -6.99 -10.71 10.57
C TYR A 62 -7.47 -12.14 10.41
N LEU A 63 -6.66 -13.01 9.81
CA LEU A 63 -7.03 -14.41 9.61
C LEU A 63 -7.32 -15.10 10.95
N ILE A 64 -6.51 -14.78 11.96
CA ILE A 64 -6.66 -15.35 13.29
C ILE A 64 -7.92 -14.83 13.99
N ILE A 65 -8.21 -13.53 13.88
CA ILE A 65 -9.45 -12.95 14.42
C ILE A 65 -10.68 -13.55 13.73
N ILE A 66 -10.63 -13.82 12.41
CA ILE A 66 -11.72 -14.50 11.70
C ILE A 66 -11.94 -15.91 12.26
N ILE A 67 -10.86 -16.67 12.50
CA ILE A 67 -10.94 -18.00 13.12
C ILE A 67 -11.53 -17.90 14.53
N LEU A 68 -11.05 -16.96 15.36
CA LEU A 68 -11.59 -16.72 16.70
C LEU A 68 -13.08 -16.36 16.66
N SER A 69 -13.50 -15.56 15.69
CA SER A 69 -14.92 -15.22 15.48
C SER A 69 -15.74 -16.48 15.19
N GLY A 70 -15.23 -17.38 14.35
CA GLY A 70 -15.85 -18.68 14.09
C GLY A 70 -15.96 -19.54 15.36
N VAL A 71 -14.90 -19.61 16.17
CA VAL A 71 -14.92 -20.32 17.46
C VAL A 71 -15.99 -19.73 18.38
N LEU A 72 -16.04 -18.41 18.56
CA LEU A 72 -17.07 -17.77 19.38
C LEU A 72 -18.48 -18.06 18.86
N LEU A 73 -18.70 -18.03 17.54
CA LEU A 73 -19.99 -18.39 16.94
C LEU A 73 -20.39 -19.83 17.27
N THR A 74 -19.47 -20.79 17.26
CA THR A 74 -19.80 -22.17 17.65
C THR A 74 -20.25 -22.27 19.12
N MET A 75 -19.63 -21.49 20.01
CA MET A 75 -20.04 -21.46 21.43
C MET A 75 -21.37 -20.75 21.62
N LEU A 76 -21.64 -19.72 20.83
CA LEU A 76 -22.87 -18.93 20.88
C LEU A 76 -24.10 -19.76 20.49
N LYS A 77 -23.92 -20.77 19.63
CA LYS A 77 -24.98 -21.71 19.24
C LYS A 77 -25.55 -22.50 20.42
N ASP A 78 -24.74 -22.77 21.45
CA ASP A 78 -25.14 -23.57 22.61
C ASP A 78 -25.83 -22.74 23.71
N VAL A 79 -26.02 -21.44 23.49
CA VAL A 79 -26.61 -20.53 24.47
C VAL A 79 -28.13 -20.64 24.47
N GLN A 80 -28.74 -20.82 25.64
CA GLN A 80 -30.17 -21.15 25.78
C GLN A 80 -31.14 -20.13 25.14
N TRP A 81 -30.78 -18.85 25.10
CA TRP A 81 -31.62 -17.79 24.51
C TRP A 81 -31.38 -17.59 23.00
N MET A 82 -30.46 -18.35 22.39
CA MET A 82 -30.10 -18.19 20.99
C MET A 82 -31.10 -18.89 20.06
N THR A 83 -31.86 -18.11 19.29
CA THR A 83 -32.75 -18.65 18.26
C THR A 83 -32.00 -18.86 16.93
N PRO A 84 -32.43 -19.79 16.06
CA PRO A 84 -31.77 -20.01 14.76
C PRO A 84 -31.73 -18.75 13.88
N ALA A 85 -32.81 -17.96 13.89
CA ALA A 85 -32.89 -16.72 13.13
C ALA A 85 -31.89 -15.66 13.64
N LEU A 86 -31.79 -15.50 14.97
CA LEU A 86 -30.83 -14.60 15.60
C LEU A 86 -29.38 -15.05 15.32
N PHE A 87 -29.12 -16.36 15.41
CA PHE A 87 -27.80 -16.91 15.09
C PHE A 87 -27.37 -16.60 13.65
N VAL A 88 -28.26 -16.84 12.68
CA VAL A 88 -27.99 -16.52 11.26
C VAL A 88 -27.75 -15.02 11.07
N LEU A 89 -28.55 -14.16 11.72
CA LEU A 89 -28.36 -12.71 11.66
C LEU A 89 -26.98 -12.30 12.18
N ILE A 90 -26.55 -12.85 13.32
CA ILE A 90 -25.22 -12.59 13.90
C ILE A 90 -24.12 -13.08 12.96
N CYS A 91 -24.26 -14.27 12.36
CA CYS A 91 -23.30 -14.77 11.37
C CYS A 91 -23.16 -13.83 10.17
N ILE A 92 -24.29 -13.32 9.65
CA ILE A 92 -24.28 -12.37 8.53
C ILE A 92 -23.56 -11.07 8.92
N ILE A 93 -23.84 -10.53 10.11
CA ILE A 93 -23.20 -9.30 10.60
C ILE A 93 -21.68 -9.50 10.73
N VAL A 94 -21.25 -10.58 11.39
CA VAL A 94 -19.84 -10.91 11.57
C VAL A 94 -19.15 -11.07 10.21
N PHE A 95 -19.70 -11.90 9.33
CA PHE A 95 -19.13 -12.14 8.00
C PHE A 95 -19.04 -10.86 7.17
N SER A 96 -20.13 -10.08 7.10
CA SER A 96 -20.16 -8.84 6.34
C SER A 96 -19.14 -7.83 6.86
N SER A 97 -18.93 -7.76 8.18
CA SER A 97 -17.94 -6.85 8.77
C SER A 97 -16.50 -7.11 8.29
N PHE A 98 -16.14 -8.38 8.04
CA PHE A 98 -14.83 -8.75 7.53
C PHE A 98 -14.71 -8.58 6.01
N CYS A 99 -15.83 -8.58 5.27
CA CYS A 99 -15.84 -8.38 3.82
C CYS A 99 -15.88 -6.90 3.41
N LEU A 100 -16.54 -6.03 4.19
CA LEU A 100 -16.70 -4.62 3.82
C LEU A 100 -15.37 -3.88 3.69
N TYR A 101 -14.45 -4.08 4.65
CA TYR A 101 -13.15 -3.43 4.63
C TYR A 101 -12.30 -3.78 3.38
N PRO A 102 -12.05 -5.06 3.04
CA PRO A 102 -11.29 -5.40 1.83
C PRO A 102 -12.01 -4.97 0.55
N ILE A 103 -13.34 -4.97 0.50
CA ILE A 103 -14.09 -4.45 -0.66
C ILE A 103 -13.83 -2.96 -0.85
N ASN A 104 -13.89 -2.17 0.22
CA ASN A 104 -13.60 -0.73 0.15
C ASN A 104 -12.14 -0.49 -0.27
N GLN A 105 -11.20 -1.25 0.31
CA GLN A 105 -9.79 -1.18 -0.10
C GLN A 105 -9.62 -1.53 -1.59
N LEU A 106 -10.31 -2.55 -2.11
CA LEU A 106 -10.27 -2.87 -3.54
C LEU A 106 -10.83 -1.74 -4.41
N GLN A 107 -11.87 -1.05 -3.96
CA GLN A 107 -12.40 0.13 -4.66
C GLN A 107 -11.39 1.28 -4.68
N ASP A 108 -10.76 1.58 -3.54
CA ASP A 108 -9.74 2.62 -3.42
C ASP A 108 -8.49 2.32 -4.26
N GLN A 109 -8.24 1.04 -4.56
CA GLN A 109 -7.09 0.58 -5.34
C GLN A 109 -7.40 0.46 -6.84
N ARG A 110 -8.67 0.58 -7.26
CA ARG A 110 -9.11 0.32 -8.65
C ARG A 110 -8.34 1.12 -9.72
N TYR A 111 -7.96 2.36 -9.40
CA TYR A 111 -7.24 3.25 -10.32
C TYR A 111 -5.79 3.52 -9.89
N LYS A 112 -5.32 2.88 -8.81
CA LYS A 112 -3.94 3.09 -8.38
C LYS A 112 -2.97 2.52 -9.42
N GLY A 113 -2.04 3.38 -9.83
CA GLY A 113 -1.06 3.05 -10.86
C GLY A 113 -1.51 3.31 -12.30
N GLN A 114 -2.76 3.74 -12.54
CA GLN A 114 -3.23 4.07 -13.88
C GLN A 114 -2.34 5.13 -14.56
N ASP A 115 -1.94 6.17 -13.82
CA ASP A 115 -1.03 7.21 -14.32
C ASP A 115 0.28 6.64 -14.90
N ALA A 116 0.82 5.57 -14.31
CA ALA A 116 2.06 4.96 -14.80
C ALA A 116 1.84 4.26 -16.16
N TYR A 117 0.67 3.65 -16.36
CA TYR A 117 0.29 3.07 -17.65
C TYR A 117 0.05 4.15 -18.70
N ASP A 118 -0.55 5.28 -18.31
CA ASP A 118 -0.80 6.41 -19.21
C ASP A 118 0.52 7.05 -19.65
N ILE A 119 1.46 7.27 -18.72
CA ILE A 119 2.83 7.71 -19.02
C ILE A 119 3.51 6.71 -19.96
N TYR A 120 3.43 5.41 -19.67
CA TYR A 120 4.01 4.37 -20.54
C TYR A 120 3.40 4.40 -21.95
N ALA A 121 2.08 4.51 -22.07
CA ALA A 121 1.40 4.59 -23.35
C ALA A 121 1.82 5.84 -24.14
N ALA A 122 1.97 6.99 -23.48
CA ALA A 122 2.45 8.21 -24.09
C ALA A 122 3.90 8.09 -24.59
N PHE A 123 4.77 7.47 -23.81
CA PHE A 123 6.16 7.22 -24.21
C PHE A 123 6.25 6.26 -25.38
N LYS A 124 5.47 5.17 -25.34
CA LYS A 124 5.39 4.18 -26.43
C LYS A 124 4.89 4.82 -27.73
N LYS A 125 3.87 5.68 -27.67
CA LYS A 125 3.35 6.41 -28.85
C LYS A 125 4.41 7.32 -29.48
N ARG A 126 5.33 7.86 -28.68
CA ARG A 126 6.42 8.74 -29.12
C ARG A 126 7.74 7.99 -29.41
N ASN A 127 7.75 6.64 -29.36
CA ASN A 127 8.93 5.79 -29.50
C ASN A 127 10.10 6.17 -28.56
N ILE A 128 9.77 6.54 -27.32
CA ILE A 128 10.75 6.91 -26.30
C ILE A 128 11.24 5.61 -25.63
N HIS A 129 12.50 5.26 -25.86
CA HIS A 129 13.17 4.07 -25.32
C HIS A 129 14.59 4.41 -24.89
N GLY A 130 15.10 3.80 -23.80
CA GLY A 130 16.47 4.02 -23.34
C GLY A 130 16.61 3.91 -21.82
N THR A 131 17.66 4.50 -21.27
CA THR A 131 17.88 4.60 -19.82
C THR A 131 17.29 5.89 -19.29
N PHE A 132 16.56 5.82 -18.18
CA PHE A 132 15.87 6.94 -17.56
C PHE A 132 16.47 7.29 -16.21
N VAL A 133 16.67 8.58 -15.95
CA VAL A 133 16.90 9.12 -14.61
C VAL A 133 15.62 9.83 -14.20
N ALA A 134 15.18 9.66 -12.96
CA ALA A 134 14.00 10.36 -12.49
C ALA A 134 14.22 10.95 -11.09
N ASN A 135 13.74 12.18 -10.92
CA ASN A 135 13.47 12.73 -9.61
C ASN A 135 12.24 12.00 -9.08
N SER A 136 12.36 11.41 -7.89
CA SER A 136 11.20 10.95 -7.14
C SER A 136 11.20 11.61 -5.78
N SER A 137 10.18 12.43 -5.53
CA SER A 137 9.98 13.13 -4.27
C SER A 137 9.08 12.36 -3.30
N THR A 138 8.30 11.41 -3.82
CA THR A 138 7.34 10.63 -3.04
C THR A 138 7.44 9.13 -3.33
N ASN A 139 7.02 8.31 -2.36
CA ASN A 139 6.90 6.85 -2.54
C ASN A 139 5.97 6.48 -3.70
N ASN A 140 4.97 7.31 -3.99
CA ASN A 140 4.03 7.09 -5.09
C ASN A 140 4.71 7.29 -6.45
N GLU A 141 5.57 8.29 -6.60
CA GLU A 141 6.35 8.52 -7.83
C GLU A 141 7.33 7.37 -8.06
N GLU A 142 8.01 6.89 -7.02
CA GLU A 142 8.89 5.72 -7.13
C GLU A 142 8.13 4.47 -7.60
N ALA A 143 6.94 4.24 -7.04
CA ALA A 143 6.10 3.11 -7.44
C ALA A 143 5.67 3.22 -8.92
N LYS A 144 5.31 4.43 -9.36
CA LYS A 144 4.98 4.70 -10.78
C LYS A 144 6.17 4.43 -11.69
N LEU A 145 7.37 4.87 -11.31
CA LEU A 145 8.60 4.65 -12.07
C LEU A 145 8.96 3.16 -12.16
N LYS A 146 8.78 2.39 -11.08
CA LYS A 146 9.01 0.94 -11.08
C LYS A 146 8.08 0.22 -12.05
N ILE A 147 6.78 0.56 -12.05
CA ILE A 147 5.80 0.03 -13.00
C ILE A 147 6.19 0.42 -14.43
N PHE A 148 6.51 1.69 -14.66
CA PHE A 148 6.92 2.20 -15.96
C PHE A 148 8.16 1.45 -16.49
N ALA A 149 9.21 1.30 -15.68
CA ALA A 149 10.44 0.63 -16.06
C ALA A 149 10.22 -0.84 -16.41
N TYR A 150 9.35 -1.53 -15.67
CA TYR A 150 8.94 -2.89 -15.97
C TYR A 150 8.25 -2.98 -17.35
N LEU A 151 7.30 -2.07 -17.63
CA LEU A 151 6.57 -2.05 -18.90
C LEU A 151 7.44 -1.66 -20.11
N SER A 152 8.38 -0.73 -19.90
CA SER A 152 9.29 -0.24 -20.94
C SER A 152 10.55 -1.09 -21.12
N LYS A 153 10.75 -2.12 -20.28
CA LYS A 153 11.98 -2.94 -20.25
C LYS A 153 13.25 -2.10 -20.20
N SER A 154 13.18 -0.97 -19.50
CA SER A 154 14.20 0.05 -19.50
C SER A 154 14.91 0.11 -18.15
N HIS A 155 16.19 0.48 -18.17
CA HIS A 155 16.93 0.75 -16.94
C HIS A 155 16.51 2.10 -16.38
N PHE A 156 16.34 2.17 -15.06
CA PHE A 156 15.96 3.39 -14.37
C PHE A 156 16.89 3.66 -13.19
N ILE A 157 17.20 4.94 -12.97
CA ILE A 157 17.93 5.44 -11.82
C ILE A 157 17.01 6.43 -11.09
N ILE A 158 16.76 6.18 -9.81
CA ILE A 158 16.01 7.10 -8.94
C ILE A 158 17.04 7.98 -8.23
N THR A 159 16.86 9.30 -8.34
CA THR A 159 17.64 10.27 -7.57
C THR A 159 16.82 10.83 -6.42
N HIS A 160 17.51 11.17 -5.32
CA HIS A 160 16.89 11.80 -4.16
C HIS A 160 16.31 13.18 -4.53
N PRO A 161 15.17 13.62 -3.94
CA PRO A 161 14.53 14.89 -4.30
C PRO A 161 15.35 16.14 -3.97
N ALA A 162 16.33 16.03 -3.07
CA ALA A 162 17.21 17.13 -2.67
C ALA A 162 18.49 17.27 -3.51
N ILE A 163 18.54 16.62 -4.68
CA ILE A 163 19.71 16.65 -5.57
C ILE A 163 19.78 18.00 -6.32
N THR A 164 20.98 18.54 -6.46
CA THR A 164 21.22 19.79 -7.21
C THR A 164 21.19 19.55 -8.72
N GLU A 165 20.97 20.60 -9.52
CA GLU A 165 20.99 20.52 -10.99
C GLU A 165 22.31 19.95 -11.53
N GLU A 166 23.43 20.32 -10.93
CA GLU A 166 24.77 19.87 -11.30
C GLU A 166 24.93 18.37 -11.06
N GLU A 167 24.46 17.88 -9.91
CA GLU A 167 24.46 16.46 -9.59
C GLU A 167 23.54 15.66 -10.51
N ILE A 168 22.37 16.20 -10.90
CA ILE A 168 21.50 15.55 -11.91
C ILE A 168 22.26 15.35 -13.21
N LEU A 169 22.96 16.38 -13.70
CA LEU A 169 23.77 16.28 -14.92
C LEU A 169 24.93 15.29 -14.78
N GLN A 170 25.56 15.22 -13.61
CA GLN A 170 26.60 14.23 -13.32
C GLN A 170 26.04 12.81 -13.34
N VAL A 171 24.87 12.56 -12.75
CA VAL A 171 24.19 11.25 -12.76
C VAL A 171 23.82 10.85 -14.19
N ILE A 172 23.22 11.77 -14.96
CA ILE A 172 22.86 11.53 -16.37
C ILE A 172 24.11 11.14 -17.17
N LYS A 173 25.22 11.87 -16.98
CA LYS A 173 26.49 11.59 -17.65
C LYS A 173 27.12 10.27 -17.20
N TYR A 174 27.14 9.99 -15.90
CA TYR A 174 27.75 8.80 -15.32
C TYR A 174 27.04 7.52 -15.78
N TYR A 175 25.71 7.51 -15.79
CA TYR A 175 24.90 6.37 -16.22
C TYR A 175 24.55 6.38 -17.71
N GLN A 176 25.03 7.37 -18.47
CA GLN A 176 24.71 7.54 -19.89
C GLN A 176 23.19 7.50 -20.14
N ALA A 177 22.43 8.20 -19.29
CA ALA A 177 20.99 8.19 -19.36
C ALA A 177 20.48 8.99 -20.56
N ASN A 178 19.54 8.41 -21.30
CA ASN A 178 18.96 9.05 -22.49
C ASN A 178 17.89 10.08 -22.11
N TYR A 179 17.23 9.91 -20.97
CA TYR A 179 16.15 10.78 -20.55
C TYR A 179 16.21 11.09 -19.06
N TYR A 180 15.83 12.31 -18.72
CA TYR A 180 15.50 12.70 -17.36
C TYR A 180 14.00 12.99 -17.26
N ILE A 181 13.32 12.30 -16.33
CA ILE A 181 11.90 12.46 -16.05
C ILE A 181 11.77 13.30 -14.78
N MET A 182 11.07 14.42 -14.89
CA MET A 182 10.73 15.27 -13.77
C MET A 182 9.22 15.25 -13.54
N TYR A 183 8.81 14.89 -12.32
CA TYR A 183 7.45 15.12 -11.84
C TYR A 183 7.35 16.52 -11.26
N TYR A 184 6.27 17.24 -11.56
CA TYR A 184 5.99 18.55 -11.00
C TYR A 184 4.55 18.62 -10.50
N THR A 185 4.35 19.37 -9.41
CA THR A 185 3.03 19.58 -8.80
C THR A 185 2.49 20.98 -9.03
N SER A 186 3.36 21.95 -9.30
CA SER A 186 2.99 23.34 -9.54
C SER A 186 3.54 23.89 -10.85
N SER A 187 2.86 24.89 -11.42
CA SER A 187 3.38 25.63 -12.59
C SER A 187 4.71 26.32 -12.28
N TYR A 188 4.94 26.74 -11.04
CA TYR A 188 6.20 27.35 -10.62
C TYR A 188 7.37 26.38 -10.75
N GLU A 189 7.20 25.13 -10.29
CA GLU A 189 8.21 24.07 -10.45
C GLU A 189 8.48 23.76 -11.93
N LYS A 190 7.40 23.69 -12.74
CA LYS A 190 7.50 23.50 -14.19
C LYS A 190 8.36 24.61 -14.83
N GLU A 191 8.00 25.87 -14.63
CA GLU A 191 8.72 27.01 -15.23
C GLU A 191 10.16 27.12 -14.72
N GLY A 192 10.37 26.94 -13.41
CA GLY A 192 11.71 26.92 -12.82
C GLY A 192 12.59 25.88 -13.49
N MET A 193 12.06 24.67 -13.72
CA MET A 193 12.82 23.62 -14.36
C MET A 193 13.03 23.82 -15.87
N LEU A 194 12.10 24.45 -16.57
CA LEU A 194 12.28 24.80 -17.99
C LEU A 194 13.37 25.87 -18.21
N HIS A 195 13.65 26.69 -17.19
CA HIS A 195 14.74 27.68 -17.22
C HIS A 195 16.06 27.18 -16.60
N SER A 196 16.07 25.96 -16.05
CA SER A 196 17.21 25.35 -15.38
C SER A 196 18.40 25.08 -16.30
N THR A 197 19.55 24.80 -15.69
CA THR A 197 20.76 24.35 -16.38
C THR A 197 20.53 22.99 -17.04
N VAL A 198 19.72 22.13 -16.43
CA VAL A 198 19.36 20.81 -16.99
C VAL A 198 18.61 20.97 -18.31
N ALA A 199 17.63 21.88 -18.38
CA ALA A 199 16.89 22.16 -19.60
C ALA A 199 17.78 22.71 -20.71
N LYS A 200 18.71 23.62 -20.37
CA LYS A 200 19.69 24.18 -21.32
C LYS A 200 20.66 23.13 -21.89
N ASN A 201 20.94 22.06 -21.14
CA ASN A 201 21.82 20.97 -21.58
C ASN A 201 21.06 19.82 -22.26
N ALA A 202 19.73 19.83 -22.21
CA ALA A 202 18.93 18.84 -22.91
C ALA A 202 18.98 19.06 -24.42
N ALA A 203 19.03 17.98 -25.19
CA ALA A 203 18.94 18.03 -26.64
C ALA A 203 17.52 18.33 -27.13
N ASP A 204 16.51 17.93 -26.35
CA ASP A 204 15.11 18.19 -26.60
C ASP A 204 14.33 18.18 -25.27
N VAL A 205 13.27 18.96 -25.19
CA VAL A 205 12.40 19.07 -24.00
C VAL A 205 10.98 18.74 -24.41
N LEU A 206 10.53 17.55 -24.00
CA LEU A 206 9.19 17.06 -24.29
C LEU A 206 8.26 17.50 -23.16
N ILE A 207 7.52 18.56 -23.42
CA ILE A 207 6.48 19.08 -22.53
C ILE A 207 5.18 18.31 -22.78
N ASP A 208 4.38 18.14 -21.72
CA ASP A 208 3.04 17.56 -21.76
C ASP A 208 3.00 16.14 -22.37
N VAL A 209 4.00 15.32 -22.04
CA VAL A 209 3.95 13.87 -22.34
C VAL A 209 2.83 13.20 -21.57
N SER A 210 2.66 13.61 -20.30
CA SER A 210 1.56 13.26 -19.41
C SER A 210 1.34 14.45 -18.45
N PRO A 211 0.11 14.65 -17.91
CA PRO A 211 -0.10 15.67 -16.89
C PRO A 211 0.89 15.53 -15.73
N GLY A 212 1.53 16.64 -15.34
CA GLY A 212 2.51 16.66 -14.25
C GLY A 212 3.89 16.06 -14.56
N VAL A 213 4.20 15.78 -15.84
CA VAL A 213 5.49 15.18 -16.24
C VAL A 213 6.17 15.99 -17.33
N ILE A 214 7.47 16.26 -17.16
CA ILE A 214 8.38 16.78 -18.19
C ILE A 214 9.46 15.74 -18.47
N VAL A 215 9.80 15.56 -19.75
CA VAL A 215 10.86 14.65 -20.16
C VAL A 215 11.94 15.43 -20.90
N PHE A 216 13.14 15.41 -20.36
CA PHE A 216 14.32 16.00 -20.97
C PHE A 216 15.10 14.89 -21.68
N ARG A 217 15.38 15.07 -22.97
CA ARG A 217 16.14 14.10 -23.77
C ARG A 217 17.60 14.52 -23.84
N PHE A 218 18.50 13.60 -23.57
CA PHE A 218 19.94 13.75 -23.69
C PHE A 218 20.47 12.86 -24.82
N LYS A 219 21.63 13.22 -25.39
CA LYS A 219 22.30 12.47 -26.45
C LYS A 219 23.17 11.37 -25.87
#